data_AF-A0A848X3K2-F1
#
_entry.id   AF-A0A848X3K2-F1
#
_cell.length_a   1.000
_cell.length_b   1.000
_cell.length_c   1.000
_cell.angle_alpha   90.00
_cell.angle_beta   90.00
_cell.angle_gamma   90.00
#
_symmetry.space_group_name_H-M   'P 1'
#
loop_
_entity.id
_entity.type
_entity.pdbx_description
1 polymer ?
#
loop_
_entity_poly.entity_id
_entity_poly.type
_entity_poly.pdbx_seq_one_letter_code
_entity_poly.pdbx_strand_id
1 'polypeptide(L)'
;MADDTTFLKKLQGEIDELILQLNLGKADAVDYVEKKKESFKSLVDEARERISGNEDGSSSSLKQKLDELKLQLALGRMESRDALEEQRGKIHSAIQDTQTAWEPVEDDLKTQFHDAGESLQTKLDALALDLGIRRIVAEEELKFQKEKVKADLEDLQSKIEPAMEKAGDKFDDLADDAKQAFDKVKHGLRSLFD
;
A
#
# COMPACT_ATOMS: atom_id res chain seq x y z
N MET A 1 15.18 -13.16 14.10
CA MET A 1 16.48 -12.81 13.49
C MET A 1 16.50 -12.80 11.96
N ALA A 2 16.29 -13.92 11.23
CA ALA A 2 16.32 -13.89 9.75
C ALA A 2 15.10 -13.20 9.12
N ASP A 3 13.96 -13.27 9.79
CA ASP A 3 12.70 -12.66 9.34
C ASP A 3 12.71 -11.14 9.52
N ASP A 4 13.22 -10.66 10.66
CA ASP A 4 13.25 -9.22 11.00
C ASP A 4 14.18 -8.42 10.07
N THR A 5 15.33 -9.00 9.69
CA THR A 5 16.21 -8.39 8.69
C THR A 5 15.55 -8.31 7.32
N THR A 6 14.73 -9.31 6.97
CA THR A 6 13.97 -9.32 5.72
C THR A 6 12.84 -8.28 5.76
N PHE A 7 12.18 -8.15 6.91
CA PHE A 7 11.16 -7.13 7.16
C PHE A 7 11.73 -5.72 7.06
N LEU A 8 12.82 -5.40 7.76
CA LEU A 8 13.42 -4.06 7.69
C LEU A 8 13.89 -3.69 6.29
N LYS A 9 14.41 -4.64 5.51
CA LYS A 9 14.74 -4.41 4.09
C LYS A 9 13.51 -4.10 3.25
N LYS A 10 12.41 -4.84 3.45
CA LYS A 10 11.14 -4.56 2.78
C LYS A 10 10.62 -3.18 3.16
N LEU A 11 10.59 -2.88 4.46
CA LEU A 11 10.14 -1.60 5.01
C LEU A 11 10.97 -0.43 4.47
N GLN A 12 12.30 -0.56 4.46
CA GLN A 12 13.18 0.45 3.86
C GLN A 12 12.84 0.65 2.38
N GLY A 13 12.66 -0.44 1.63
CA GLY A 13 12.24 -0.36 0.23
C GLY A 13 10.90 0.35 0.05
N GLU A 14 9.92 0.11 0.93
CA GLU A 14 8.64 0.84 0.88
C GLU A 14 8.78 2.32 1.22
N ILE A 15 9.60 2.67 2.20
CA ILE A 15 9.90 4.07 2.55
C ILE A 15 10.57 4.78 1.39
N ASP A 16 11.61 4.16 0.79
CA ASP A 16 12.32 4.71 -0.37
C ASP A 16 11.38 4.90 -1.56
N GLU A 17 10.49 3.94 -1.81
CA GLU A 17 9.46 4.01 -2.85
C GLU A 17 8.50 5.18 -2.63
N LEU A 18 8.04 5.40 -1.39
CA LEU A 18 7.14 6.51 -1.06
C LEU A 18 7.84 7.86 -1.13
N ILE A 19 9.07 7.98 -0.63
CA ILE A 19 9.88 9.19 -0.75
C ILE A 19 10.10 9.51 -2.23
N LEU A 20 10.47 8.51 -3.04
CA LEU A 20 10.62 8.68 -4.48
C LEU A 20 9.33 9.20 -5.10
N GLN A 21 8.20 8.52 -4.86
CA GLN A 21 6.90 8.90 -5.42
C GLN A 21 6.49 10.32 -5.04
N LEU A 22 6.72 10.76 -3.81
CA LEU A 22 6.42 12.12 -3.35
C LEU A 22 7.34 13.19 -3.99
N ASN A 23 8.50 12.79 -4.51
CA ASN A 23 9.43 13.67 -5.22
C ASN A 23 9.26 13.62 -6.75
N LEU A 24 8.51 12.64 -7.28
CA LEU A 24 8.23 12.52 -8.71
C LEU A 24 7.32 13.65 -9.19
N GLY A 25 7.41 13.97 -10.48
CA GLY A 25 6.39 14.79 -11.14
C GLY A 25 5.07 14.02 -11.25
N LYS A 26 3.95 14.75 -11.38
CA LYS A 26 2.60 14.17 -11.45
C LYS A 26 2.47 13.01 -12.44
N ALA A 27 3.01 13.17 -13.65
CA ALA A 27 2.95 12.15 -14.69
C ALA A 27 3.72 10.88 -14.28
N ASP A 28 4.94 11.03 -13.77
CA ASP A 28 5.78 9.92 -13.33
C ASP A 28 5.19 9.20 -12.11
N ALA A 29 4.57 9.95 -11.18
CA ALA A 29 3.90 9.39 -10.01
C ALA A 29 2.66 8.57 -10.40
N VAL A 30 1.87 9.05 -11.37
CA VAL A 30 0.74 8.28 -11.95
C VAL A 30 1.25 7.01 -12.62
N ASP A 31 2.26 7.11 -13.48
CA ASP A 31 2.85 5.95 -14.17
C ASP A 31 3.39 4.91 -13.17
N TYR A 32 4.01 5.38 -12.09
CA TYR A 32 4.52 4.53 -11.02
C TYR A 32 3.40 3.75 -10.31
N VAL A 33 2.30 4.41 -9.94
CA VAL A 33 1.16 3.76 -9.31
C VAL A 33 0.46 2.80 -10.27
N GLU A 34 0.31 3.16 -11.54
CA GLU A 34 -0.26 2.27 -12.57
C GLU A 34 0.57 0.98 -12.72
N LYS A 35 1.90 1.07 -12.65
CA LYS A 35 2.77 -0.11 -12.65
C LYS A 35 2.51 -1.01 -11.42
N LYS A 36 2.34 -0.41 -10.24
CA LYS A 36 2.05 -1.14 -9.00
C LYS A 36 0.64 -1.75 -9.03
N LYS A 37 -0.33 -1.07 -9.64
CA LYS A 37 -1.68 -1.59 -9.91
C LYS A 37 -1.62 -2.85 -10.76
N GLU A 38 -0.83 -2.86 -11.84
CA GLU A 38 -0.69 -4.04 -12.71
C GLU A 38 0.05 -5.20 -12.01
N SER A 39 1.07 -4.91 -11.19
CA SER A 39 1.72 -5.93 -10.36
C SER A 39 0.74 -6.56 -9.37
N PHE A 40 -0.08 -5.76 -8.69
CA PHE A 40 -1.07 -6.28 -7.76
C PHE A 40 -2.18 -7.07 -8.45
N LYS A 41 -2.62 -6.63 -9.62
CA LYS A 41 -3.57 -7.37 -10.46
C LYS A 41 -3.05 -8.75 -10.87
N SER A 42 -1.75 -8.87 -11.17
CA SER A 42 -1.12 -10.16 -11.47
C SER A 42 -1.18 -11.10 -10.25
N LEU A 43 -0.99 -10.56 -9.04
CA LEU A 43 -1.11 -11.32 -7.79
C LEU A 43 -2.59 -11.70 -7.49
N VAL A 44 -3.55 -10.83 -7.79
CA VAL A 44 -4.99 -11.14 -7.73
C VAL A 44 -5.35 -12.29 -8.67
N ASP A 45 -4.75 -12.32 -9.87
CA ASP A 45 -4.96 -13.40 -10.84
C ASP A 45 -4.39 -14.73 -10.35
N GLU A 46 -3.17 -14.72 -9.82
CA GLU A 46 -2.56 -15.90 -9.20
C GLU A 46 -3.40 -16.43 -8.02
N ALA A 47 -3.86 -15.53 -7.16
CA ALA A 47 -4.74 -15.85 -6.05
C ALA A 47 -6.03 -16.54 -6.51
N ARG A 48 -6.69 -15.96 -7.52
CA ARG A 48 -7.93 -16.51 -8.09
C ARG A 48 -7.71 -17.91 -8.66
N GLU A 49 -6.59 -18.14 -9.35
CA GLU A 49 -6.25 -19.45 -9.89
C GLU A 49 -6.04 -20.50 -8.80
N ARG A 50 -5.31 -20.16 -7.72
CA ARG A 50 -5.09 -21.08 -6.59
C ARG A 50 -6.38 -21.44 -5.88
N ILE A 51 -7.23 -20.46 -5.59
CA ILE A 51 -8.52 -20.66 -4.93
C ILE A 51 -9.49 -21.44 -5.85
N SER A 52 -9.28 -21.40 -7.16
CA SER A 52 -10.05 -22.21 -8.13
C SER A 52 -9.77 -23.70 -8.06
N GLY A 53 -8.62 -24.12 -7.53
CA GLY A 53 -8.27 -25.53 -7.30
C GLY A 53 -8.94 -26.18 -6.09
N ASN A 54 -9.45 -25.40 -5.13
CA ASN A 54 -10.10 -25.91 -3.92
C ASN A 54 -11.64 -25.82 -4.04
N GLU A 55 -12.33 -26.96 -4.13
CA GLU A 55 -13.78 -27.11 -4.34
C GLU A 55 -14.65 -26.84 -3.09
N ASP A 56 -14.12 -26.20 -2.05
CA ASP A 56 -14.93 -25.87 -0.86
C ASP A 56 -15.79 -24.61 -1.09
N GLY A 57 -17.03 -24.63 -0.59
CA GLY A 57 -18.01 -23.55 -0.76
C GLY A 57 -17.55 -22.17 -0.26
N SER A 58 -16.63 -22.13 0.72
CA SER A 58 -15.99 -20.90 1.22
C SER A 58 -15.15 -20.18 0.15
N SER A 59 -14.68 -20.90 -0.87
CA SER A 59 -13.92 -20.35 -1.98
C SER A 59 -14.77 -19.56 -2.98
N SER A 60 -16.11 -19.72 -2.96
CA SER A 60 -16.99 -19.08 -3.96
C SER A 60 -17.14 -17.57 -3.73
N SER A 61 -17.31 -17.13 -2.49
CA SER A 61 -17.43 -15.69 -2.16
C SER A 61 -16.10 -14.97 -2.39
N LEU A 62 -14.99 -15.61 -2.00
CA LEU A 62 -13.65 -15.06 -2.21
C LEU A 62 -13.31 -14.92 -3.70
N LYS A 63 -13.64 -15.91 -4.54
CA LYS A 63 -13.50 -15.80 -6.00
C LYS A 63 -14.26 -14.59 -6.55
N GLN A 64 -15.50 -14.40 -6.12
CA GLN A 64 -16.28 -13.25 -6.56
C GLN A 64 -15.61 -11.92 -6.16
N LYS A 65 -15.10 -11.82 -4.93
CA LYS A 65 -14.39 -10.61 -4.47
C LYS A 65 -13.08 -10.35 -5.21
N LEU A 66 -12.32 -11.39 -5.52
CA LEU A 66 -11.14 -11.29 -6.39
C LEU A 66 -11.50 -10.81 -7.80
N ASP A 67 -12.64 -11.23 -8.34
CA ASP A 67 -13.13 -10.79 -9.65
C ASP A 67 -13.54 -9.33 -9.66
N GLU A 68 -14.25 -8.91 -8.61
CA GLU A 68 -14.62 -7.51 -8.38
C GLU A 68 -13.36 -6.64 -8.25
N LEU A 69 -12.38 -7.08 -7.46
CA LEU A 69 -11.10 -6.37 -7.30
C LEU A 69 -10.32 -6.30 -8.60
N LYS A 70 -10.21 -7.41 -9.34
CA LYS A 70 -9.56 -7.43 -10.67
C LYS A 70 -10.21 -6.43 -11.61
N LEU A 71 -11.54 -6.36 -11.62
CA LEU A 71 -12.27 -5.40 -12.43
C LEU A 71 -11.90 -3.97 -12.04
N GLN A 72 -11.87 -3.64 -10.75
CA GLN A 72 -11.48 -2.30 -10.27
C GLN A 72 -10.05 -1.95 -10.67
N LEU A 73 -9.10 -2.89 -10.55
CA LEU A 73 -7.71 -2.67 -10.96
C LEU A 73 -7.55 -2.50 -12.47
N ALA A 74 -8.46 -3.09 -13.26
CA ALA A 74 -8.48 -2.95 -14.72
C ALA A 74 -9.22 -1.70 -15.21
N LEU A 75 -9.90 -0.96 -14.33
CA LEU A 75 -10.47 0.33 -14.72
C LEU A 75 -9.35 1.28 -15.12
N GLY A 76 -9.67 2.17 -16.08
CA GLY A 76 -8.73 2.96 -16.87
C GLY A 76 -7.74 3.80 -16.04
N ARG A 77 -6.85 4.51 -16.72
CA ARG A 77 -5.77 5.25 -16.03
C ARG A 77 -6.32 6.39 -15.16
N MET A 78 -5.69 6.59 -14.02
CA MET A 78 -6.04 7.64 -13.05
C MET A 78 -5.48 9.02 -13.46
N GLU A 79 -5.81 9.47 -14.68
CA GLU A 79 -5.20 10.67 -15.30
C GLU A 79 -5.81 12.00 -14.79
N SER A 80 -7.02 11.97 -14.23
CA SER A 80 -7.67 13.14 -13.64
C SER A 80 -7.84 12.97 -12.13
N ARG A 81 -7.97 14.11 -11.42
CA ARG A 81 -8.23 14.13 -9.97
C ARG A 81 -9.49 13.34 -9.62
N ASP A 82 -10.59 13.62 -10.30
CA ASP A 82 -11.87 12.96 -10.05
C ASP A 82 -11.79 11.45 -10.33
N ALA A 83 -11.11 11.06 -11.42
CA ALA A 83 -10.92 9.65 -11.76
C ALA A 83 -10.06 8.92 -10.72
N LEU A 84 -9.00 9.55 -10.23
CA LEU A 84 -8.18 8.99 -9.16
C LEU A 84 -8.95 8.91 -7.84
N GLU A 85 -9.71 9.94 -7.46
CA GLU A 85 -10.50 9.93 -6.23
C GLU A 85 -11.51 8.78 -6.22
N GLU A 86 -12.25 8.64 -7.32
CA GLU A 86 -13.25 7.59 -7.48
C GLU A 86 -12.61 6.20 -7.51
N GLN A 87 -11.53 6.02 -8.29
CA GLN A 87 -10.85 4.72 -8.37
C GLN A 87 -10.16 4.34 -7.08
N ARG A 88 -9.51 5.27 -6.40
CA ARG A 88 -8.89 5.03 -5.08
C ARG A 88 -9.91 4.46 -4.11
N GLY A 89 -11.06 5.12 -3.97
CA GLY A 89 -12.14 4.64 -3.10
C GLY A 89 -12.62 3.24 -3.46
N LYS A 90 -12.87 2.97 -4.74
CA LYS A 90 -13.32 1.65 -5.21
C LYS A 90 -12.26 0.55 -4.99
N ILE A 91 -10.99 0.84 -5.27
CA ILE A 91 -9.89 -0.09 -5.04
C ILE A 91 -9.73 -0.36 -3.53
N HIS A 92 -9.81 0.67 -2.69
CA HIS A 92 -9.76 0.52 -1.24
C HIS A 92 -10.84 -0.42 -0.72
N SER A 93 -12.11 -0.15 -1.08
CA SER A 93 -13.23 -0.99 -0.66
C SER A 93 -13.10 -2.41 -1.21
N ALA A 94 -12.71 -2.58 -2.47
CA ALA A 94 -12.55 -3.92 -3.06
C ALA A 94 -11.42 -4.73 -2.42
N ILE A 95 -10.30 -4.09 -2.05
CA ILE A 95 -9.22 -4.74 -1.30
C ILE A 95 -9.73 -5.20 0.06
N GLN A 96 -10.39 -4.31 0.81
CA GLN A 96 -10.90 -4.61 2.15
C GLN A 96 -11.95 -5.74 2.12
N ASP A 97 -12.92 -5.67 1.21
CA ASP A 97 -13.92 -6.72 1.00
C ASP A 97 -13.27 -8.07 0.70
N THR A 98 -12.22 -8.07 -0.13
CA THR A 98 -11.47 -9.28 -0.48
C THR A 98 -10.71 -9.83 0.72
N GLN A 99 -10.05 -8.96 1.50
CA GLN A 99 -9.35 -9.36 2.73
C GLN A 99 -10.31 -10.01 3.74
N THR A 100 -11.49 -9.43 3.96
CA THR A 100 -12.52 -10.01 4.82
C THR A 100 -13.03 -11.35 4.29
N ALA A 101 -13.25 -11.47 2.98
CA ALA A 101 -13.64 -12.75 2.36
C ALA A 101 -12.54 -13.81 2.44
N TRP A 102 -11.27 -13.40 2.56
CA TRP A 102 -10.11 -14.28 2.71
C TRP A 102 -9.88 -14.72 4.16
N GLU A 103 -10.47 -14.06 5.16
CA GLU A 103 -10.32 -14.44 6.56
C GLU A 103 -10.50 -15.94 6.84
N PRO A 104 -11.57 -16.61 6.36
CA PRO A 104 -11.82 -18.02 6.64
C PRO A 104 -10.98 -19.00 5.81
N VAL A 105 -10.14 -18.51 4.87
CA VAL A 105 -9.32 -19.36 4.00
C VAL A 105 -7.90 -19.40 4.56
N GLU A 106 -7.43 -20.58 4.96
CA GLU A 106 -6.02 -20.82 5.26
C GLU A 106 -5.25 -20.95 3.95
N ASP A 107 -4.50 -19.90 3.60
CA ASP A 107 -3.69 -19.84 2.39
C ASP A 107 -2.44 -19.00 2.67
N ASP A 108 -1.28 -19.53 2.26
CA ASP A 108 0.00 -18.84 2.34
C ASP A 108 0.04 -17.56 1.49
N LEU A 109 -0.85 -17.43 0.50
CA LEU A 109 -1.02 -16.21 -0.28
C LEU A 109 -1.71 -15.09 0.48
N LYS A 110 -2.43 -15.38 1.57
CA LYS A 110 -3.19 -14.38 2.32
C LYS A 110 -2.31 -13.23 2.79
N THR A 111 -1.13 -13.55 3.34
CA THR A 111 -0.17 -12.55 3.81
C THR A 111 0.38 -11.74 2.64
N GLN A 112 0.76 -12.39 1.54
CA GLN A 112 1.28 -11.69 0.35
C GLN A 112 0.24 -10.75 -0.26
N PHE A 113 -1.02 -11.19 -0.31
CA PHE A 113 -2.14 -10.38 -0.78
C PHE A 113 -2.40 -9.19 0.15
N HIS A 114 -2.40 -9.42 1.47
CA HIS A 114 -2.59 -8.36 2.45
C HIS A 114 -1.50 -7.29 2.33
N ASP A 115 -0.23 -7.71 2.32
CA ASP A 115 0.93 -6.82 2.19
C ASP A 115 0.88 -6.03 0.87
N ALA A 116 0.63 -6.71 -0.26
CA ALA A 116 0.56 -6.05 -1.56
C ALA A 116 -0.64 -5.09 -1.69
N GLY A 117 -1.78 -5.47 -1.12
CA GLY A 117 -2.98 -4.63 -1.07
C GLY A 117 -2.76 -3.37 -0.24
N GLU A 118 -2.19 -3.51 0.96
CA GLU A 118 -1.87 -2.38 1.83
C GLU A 118 -0.82 -1.45 1.21
N SER A 119 0.20 -2.03 0.57
CA SER A 119 1.23 -1.28 -0.16
C SER A 119 0.63 -0.49 -1.33
N LEU A 120 -0.31 -1.08 -2.09
CA LEU A 120 -1.00 -0.37 -3.17
C LEU A 120 -1.89 0.77 -2.63
N GLN A 121 -2.66 0.52 -1.57
CA GLN A 121 -3.49 1.54 -0.93
C GLN A 121 -2.65 2.74 -0.46
N THR A 122 -1.53 2.48 0.22
CA THR A 122 -0.61 3.53 0.67
C THR A 122 -0.06 4.36 -0.50
N LYS A 123 0.30 3.71 -1.60
CA LYS A 123 0.78 4.39 -2.81
C LYS A 123 -0.31 5.20 -3.49
N LEU A 124 -1.56 4.73 -3.50
CA LEU A 124 -2.71 5.49 -4.01
C LEU A 124 -2.97 6.73 -3.16
N ASP A 125 -2.91 6.61 -1.82
CA ASP A 125 -3.09 7.73 -0.91
C ASP A 125 -1.94 8.75 -1.05
N ALA A 126 -0.69 8.29 -1.26
CA ALA A 126 0.45 9.16 -1.52
C ALA A 126 0.31 9.91 -2.85
N LEU A 127 -0.21 9.25 -3.89
CA LEU A 127 -0.51 9.89 -5.17
C LEU A 127 -1.65 10.90 -5.04
N ALA A 128 -2.70 10.57 -4.28
CA ALA A 128 -3.79 11.49 -4.00
C ALA A 128 -3.31 12.74 -3.24
N LEU A 129 -2.33 12.58 -2.34
CA LEU A 129 -1.69 13.69 -1.64
C LEU A 129 -0.89 14.56 -2.60
N ASP A 130 -0.07 13.95 -3.47
CA ASP A 130 0.72 14.67 -4.47
C ASP A 130 -0.14 15.43 -5.48
N LEU A 131 -1.25 14.82 -5.91
CA LEU A 131 -2.20 15.44 -6.83
C LEU A 131 -3.15 16.42 -6.16
N GLY A 132 -3.23 16.42 -4.83
CA GLY A 132 -4.05 17.33 -4.05
C GLY A 132 -5.54 17.09 -4.16
N ILE A 133 -5.95 15.84 -3.97
CA ILE A 133 -7.32 15.36 -4.16
C ILE A 133 -8.20 15.56 -2.91
N ARG A 134 -7.68 16.14 -1.83
CA ARG A 134 -8.45 16.37 -0.60
C ARG A 134 -9.69 17.26 -0.79
N ARG A 135 -10.77 16.90 -0.07
CA ARG A 135 -12.04 17.63 0.03
C ARG A 135 -11.98 18.91 0.90
N ILE A 136 -10.85 19.26 1.54
CA ILE A 136 -10.72 20.43 2.47
C ILE A 136 -9.38 21.19 2.30
N VAL A 137 -9.55 22.50 2.05
CA VAL A 137 -8.84 23.74 2.47
C VAL A 137 -7.37 23.97 2.10
N ALA A 138 -7.17 24.90 1.15
CA ALA A 138 -5.95 25.65 0.82
C ALA A 138 -4.70 24.85 0.42
N GLU A 139 -4.03 25.28 -0.67
CA GLU A 139 -2.77 24.69 -1.14
C GLU A 139 -1.68 24.63 -0.05
N GLU A 140 -1.72 25.55 0.92
CA GLU A 140 -0.79 25.61 2.04
C GLU A 140 -0.91 24.41 2.99
N GLU A 141 -2.12 23.96 3.31
CA GLU A 141 -2.34 22.80 4.18
C GLU A 141 -1.87 21.53 3.49
N LEU A 142 -2.13 21.39 2.19
CA LEU A 142 -1.63 20.27 1.39
C LEU A 142 -0.10 20.22 1.42
N LYS A 143 0.55 21.36 1.18
CA LYS A 143 2.01 21.46 1.22
C LYS A 143 2.54 21.07 2.61
N PHE A 144 1.91 21.56 3.67
CA PHE A 144 2.26 21.19 5.03
C PHE A 144 2.16 19.68 5.28
N GLN A 145 1.07 19.04 4.85
CA GLN A 145 0.90 17.59 5.01
C GLN A 145 1.92 16.80 4.19
N LYS A 146 2.21 17.23 2.95
CA LYS A 146 3.23 16.61 2.10
C LYS A 146 4.62 16.68 2.74
N GLU A 147 5.02 17.85 3.23
CA GLU A 147 6.30 18.04 3.92
C GLU A 147 6.36 17.24 5.22
N LYS A 148 5.26 17.16 5.97
CA LYS A 148 5.19 16.36 7.20
C LYS A 148 5.35 14.87 6.91
N VAL A 149 4.60 14.31 5.96
CA VAL A 149 4.72 12.90 5.57
C VAL A 149 6.14 12.61 5.09
N LYS A 150 6.74 13.50 4.31
CA LYS A 150 8.12 13.36 3.85
C LYS A 150 9.11 13.36 5.02
N ALA A 151 8.98 14.31 5.95
CA ALA A 151 9.84 14.38 7.13
C ALA A 151 9.70 13.14 8.02
N ASP A 152 8.49 12.63 8.21
CA ASP A 152 8.24 11.40 8.97
C ASP A 152 8.88 10.17 8.28
N LEU A 153 8.83 10.10 6.94
CA LEU A 153 9.49 9.05 6.16
C LEU A 153 11.02 9.16 6.20
N GLU A 154 11.59 10.37 6.13
CA GLU A 154 13.04 10.60 6.23
C GLU A 154 13.56 10.29 7.65
N ASP A 155 12.81 10.67 8.69
CA ASP A 155 13.14 10.31 10.08
C ASP A 155 13.12 8.78 10.27
N LEU A 156 12.11 8.09 9.73
CA LEU A 156 12.06 6.63 9.69
C LEU A 156 13.26 6.02 8.97
N GLN A 157 13.59 6.53 7.78
CA GLN A 157 14.73 6.06 6.99
C GLN A 157 16.03 6.17 7.79
N SER A 158 16.25 7.33 8.44
CA SER A 158 17.45 7.60 9.25
C SER A 158 17.60 6.67 10.48
N LYS A 159 16.49 6.07 10.95
CA LYS A 159 16.50 5.10 12.05
C LYS A 159 16.75 3.67 11.56
N ILE A 160 16.22 3.32 10.39
CA ILE A 160 16.33 1.96 9.82
C ILE A 160 17.72 1.73 9.22
N GLU A 161 18.29 2.71 8.52
CA GLU A 161 19.60 2.62 7.86
C GLU A 161 20.74 2.19 8.81
N PRO A 162 20.98 2.84 9.97
CA PRO A 162 22.02 2.43 10.90
C PRO A 162 21.73 1.08 11.58
N ALA A 163 20.46 0.67 11.66
CA ALA A 163 20.08 -0.62 12.23
C ALA A 163 20.39 -1.77 11.27
N MET A 164 20.22 -1.55 9.97
CA MET A 164 20.62 -2.48 8.92
C MET A 164 22.14 -2.68 8.87
N GLU A 165 22.92 -1.64 9.16
CA GLU A 165 24.38 -1.73 9.21
C GLU A 165 24.91 -2.42 10.47
N LYS A 166 24.18 -2.33 11.59
CA LYS A 166 24.59 -2.86 12.89
C LYS A 166 23.79 -4.11 13.24
N ALA A 167 24.23 -5.26 12.74
CA ALA A 167 23.70 -6.56 13.16
C ALA A 167 23.98 -6.80 14.65
N GLY A 168 23.01 -6.56 15.53
CA GLY A 168 23.13 -6.77 16.97
C GLY A 168 21.79 -6.94 17.68
N ASP A 169 21.82 -7.32 18.96
CA ASP A 169 20.67 -7.79 19.77
C ASP A 169 19.52 -6.80 19.99
N LYS A 170 19.58 -5.58 19.43
CA LYS A 170 18.51 -4.56 19.48
C LYS A 170 17.66 -4.49 18.21
N PHE A 171 17.84 -5.46 17.32
CA PHE A 171 17.21 -5.47 16.01
C PHE A 171 15.68 -5.62 16.11
N ASP A 172 15.22 -6.46 17.04
CA ASP A 172 13.80 -6.78 17.21
C ASP A 172 13.03 -5.55 17.74
N ASP A 173 13.52 -4.89 18.79
CA ASP A 173 12.92 -3.66 19.34
C ASP A 173 12.82 -2.57 18.27
N LEU A 174 13.86 -2.44 17.43
CA LEU A 174 13.90 -1.43 16.37
C LEU A 174 12.96 -1.77 15.21
N ALA A 175 12.82 -3.05 14.86
CA ALA A 175 11.87 -3.50 13.85
C ALA A 175 10.43 -3.19 14.27
N ASP A 176 10.08 -3.43 15.54
CA ASP A 176 8.77 -3.10 16.08
C ASP A 176 8.53 -1.57 16.13
N ASP A 177 9.52 -0.79 16.56
CA ASP A 177 9.43 0.67 16.57
C ASP A 177 9.26 1.25 15.15
N ALA A 178 10.04 0.75 14.19
CA ALA A 178 9.99 1.17 12.80
C ALA A 178 8.63 0.81 12.16
N LYS A 179 8.12 -0.39 12.44
CA LYS A 179 6.79 -0.83 12.01
C LYS A 179 5.70 0.08 12.56
N GLN A 180 5.69 0.33 13.88
CA GLN A 180 4.69 1.19 14.50
C GLN A 180 4.74 2.63 13.97
N ALA A 181 5.93 3.17 13.73
CA ALA A 181 6.09 4.50 13.18
C ALA A 181 5.62 4.56 11.71
N PHE A 182 5.91 3.54 10.91
CA PHE A 182 5.41 3.46 9.54
C PHE A 182 3.89 3.26 9.48
N ASP A 183 3.32 2.46 10.38
CA ASP A 183 1.86 2.31 10.51
C ASP A 183 1.18 3.65 10.85
N LYS A 184 1.82 4.50 11.68
CA LYS A 184 1.34 5.86 11.93
C LYS A 184 1.38 6.73 10.68
N VAL A 185 2.41 6.61 9.84
CA VAL A 185 2.49 7.34 8.56
C VAL A 185 1.36 6.88 7.63
N LYS A 186 1.20 5.56 7.44
CA LYS A 186 0.11 4.99 6.61
C LYS A 186 -1.26 5.44 7.10
N HIS A 187 -1.51 5.35 8.41
CA HIS A 187 -2.77 5.77 8.99
C HIS A 187 -3.00 7.28 8.84
N GLY A 188 -1.96 8.09 9.09
CA GLY A 188 -2.00 9.53 8.88
C GLY A 188 -2.37 9.87 7.44
N LEU A 189 -1.69 9.25 6.47
CA LEU A 189 -1.94 9.39 5.05
C LEU A 189 -3.37 8.99 4.64
N ARG A 190 -3.87 7.84 5.13
CA ARG A 190 -5.23 7.36 4.83
C ARG A 190 -6.31 8.26 5.42
N SER A 191 -6.14 8.68 6.68
CA SER A 191 -7.03 9.63 7.36
C SER A 191 -7.10 10.98 6.65
N LEU A 192 -6.19 11.25 5.71
CA LEU A 192 -6.28 12.44 4.89
C LEU A 192 -7.50 12.42 3.95
N PHE A 193 -8.03 11.24 3.63
CA PHE A 193 -9.04 11.09 2.59
C PHE A 193 -10.28 10.28 3.01
N ASP A 194 -10.36 9.89 4.28
CA ASP A 194 -11.56 9.35 4.94
C ASP A 194 -12.49 10.49 5.41
#